data_AF-A0A7K2PC04-F1
#
_entry.id   AF-A0A7K2PC04-F1
#
_cell.length_a   1.000
_cell.length_b   1.000
_cell.length_c   1.000
_cell.angle_alpha   90.00
_cell.angle_beta   90.00
_cell.angle_gamma   90.00
#
_symmetry.space_group_name_H-M   'P 1'
#
loop_
_entity.id
_entity.type
_entity.pdbx_description
1 polymer ?
#
loop_
_entity_poly.entity_id
_entity_poly.type
_entity_poly.pdbx_seq_one_letter_code
_entity_poly.pdbx_strand_id
1 'polypeptide(L)'
;AGAGREGHRALVEACVRGDRSAGAVRAAERAMASLGPTLRGDAEGTCPECAASVSLDLDVRELCLEELVFLASGVLDEVHLLASAYHWQERDILDLPSSRRIHYAERVRASWSAETLPEPADA
;
A
#
# COMPACT_ATOMS: atom_id res chain seq x y z
N ALA A 1 11.25 -6.43 -3.55
CA ALA A 1 11.49 -7.90 -3.48
C ALA A 1 11.50 -8.49 -2.05
N GLY A 2 11.55 -7.69 -0.97
CA GLY A 2 11.61 -8.20 0.42
C GLY A 2 10.25 -8.37 1.11
N ALA A 3 9.37 -7.36 1.04
CA ALA A 3 8.07 -7.35 1.72
C ALA A 3 7.14 -8.52 1.34
N GLY A 4 7.13 -8.92 0.07
CA GLY A 4 6.32 -10.06 -0.39
C GLY A 4 6.74 -11.40 0.22
N ARG A 5 8.03 -11.59 0.53
CA ARG A 5 8.52 -12.83 1.18
C ARG A 5 8.20 -12.85 2.68
N GLU A 6 8.23 -11.69 3.33
CA GLU A 6 7.84 -11.57 4.73
C GLU A 6 6.34 -11.79 4.93
N GLY A 7 5.51 -11.21 4.05
CA GLY A 7 4.08 -11.45 4.04
C GLY A 7 3.73 -12.92 3.80
N HIS A 8 4.38 -13.57 2.84
CA HIS A 8 4.19 -15.01 2.59
C HIS A 8 4.50 -15.86 3.82
N ARG A 9 5.64 -15.60 4.49
CA ARG A 9 6.00 -16.29 5.74
C ARG A 9 4.96 -16.09 6.83
N ALA A 10 4.52 -14.84 7.07
CA ALA A 10 3.52 -14.53 8.08
C ALA A 10 2.17 -15.24 7.81
N LEU A 11 1.75 -15.31 6.54
CA LEU A 11 0.55 -16.04 6.14
C LEU A 11 0.69 -17.55 6.37
N VAL A 12 1.84 -18.15 6.04
CA VAL A 12 2.09 -19.56 6.32
C VAL A 12 2.02 -19.85 7.83
N GLU A 13 2.59 -18.98 8.66
CA GLU A 13 2.55 -19.12 10.11
C GLU A 13 1.14 -19.00 10.69
N ALA A 14 0.31 -18.11 10.16
CA ALA A 14 -1.06 -17.88 10.63
C ALA A 14 -2.06 -18.91 10.08
N CYS A 15 -1.91 -19.31 8.82
CA CYS A 15 -2.94 -20.05 8.08
C CYS A 15 -2.64 -21.54 7.91
N VAL A 16 -1.37 -21.98 7.94
CA VAL A 16 -1.02 -23.42 7.82
C VAL A 16 -0.87 -24.04 9.20
N ARG A 17 -1.79 -24.96 9.53
CA ARG A 17 -1.79 -25.72 10.78
C ARG A 17 -1.05 -27.05 10.61
N GLY A 18 -0.22 -27.42 11.58
CA GLY A 18 0.51 -28.69 11.56
C GLY A 18 1.81 -28.63 10.77
N ASP A 19 2.01 -29.55 9.81
CA ASP A 19 3.22 -29.60 8.99
C ASP A 19 3.35 -28.35 8.11
N ARG A 20 4.47 -27.65 8.23
CA ARG A 20 4.84 -26.45 7.46
C ARG A 20 6.03 -26.71 6.53
N SER A 21 6.28 -27.97 6.19
CA SER A 21 7.21 -28.32 5.12
C SER A 21 6.85 -27.60 3.83
N ALA A 22 7.84 -27.31 2.99
CA ALA A 22 7.60 -26.66 1.70
C ALA A 22 6.60 -27.45 0.81
N GLY A 23 6.55 -28.78 0.99
CA GLY A 23 5.56 -29.63 0.33
C GLY A 23 4.13 -29.38 0.82
N ALA A 24 3.93 -29.31 2.14
CA ALA A 24 2.64 -29.02 2.76
C ALA A 24 2.13 -27.61 2.43
N VAL A 25 3.01 -26.60 2.45
CA VAL A 25 2.66 -25.22 2.06
C VAL A 25 2.16 -25.17 0.62
N ARG A 26 2.89 -25.76 -0.34
CA ARG A 26 2.45 -25.82 -1.75
C ARG A 26 1.14 -26.59 -1.92
N ALA A 27 0.91 -27.63 -1.13
CA ALA A 27 -0.36 -28.36 -1.15
C ALA A 27 -1.52 -27.49 -0.65
N ALA A 28 -1.32 -26.73 0.43
CA ALA A 28 -2.30 -25.79 0.95
C ALA A 28 -2.63 -24.67 -0.05
N GLU A 29 -1.62 -24.07 -0.68
CA GLU A 29 -1.80 -23.03 -1.71
C GLU A 29 -2.64 -23.55 -2.90
N ARG A 30 -2.36 -24.77 -3.38
CA ARG A 30 -3.15 -25.39 -4.45
C ARG A 30 -4.58 -25.70 -4.03
N ALA A 31 -4.77 -26.21 -2.82
CA ALA A 31 -6.12 -26.46 -2.29
C ALA A 31 -6.92 -25.15 -2.18
N MET A 32 -6.30 -24.07 -1.69
CA MET A 32 -6.91 -22.74 -1.65
C MET A 32 -7.27 -22.22 -3.05
N ALA A 33 -6.38 -22.39 -4.02
CA ALA A 33 -6.63 -22.01 -5.41
C ALA A 33 -7.78 -22.80 -6.06
N SER A 34 -8.02 -24.05 -5.63
CA SER A 34 -9.15 -24.85 -6.13
C SER A 34 -10.51 -24.51 -5.50
N LEU A 35 -10.51 -23.84 -4.34
CA LEU A 35 -11.73 -23.58 -3.55
C LEU A 35 -12.37 -22.22 -3.85
N GLY A 36 -11.65 -21.30 -4.49
CA GLY A 36 -12.15 -19.97 -4.81
C GLY A 36 -11.68 -19.51 -6.19
N PRO A 37 -12.38 -18.54 -6.80
CA PRO A 37 -11.94 -17.96 -8.06
C PRO A 37 -10.53 -17.38 -7.90
N THR A 38 -9.69 -17.58 -8.91
CA THR A 38 -8.44 -16.86 -8.99
C THR A 38 -8.76 -15.38 -9.14
N LEU A 39 -8.15 -14.53 -8.32
CA LEU A 39 -8.22 -13.07 -8.44
C LEU A 39 -7.45 -12.54 -9.67
N ARG A 40 -7.18 -13.41 -10.63
CA ARG A 40 -6.44 -13.17 -11.86
C ARG A 40 -7.32 -13.57 -13.04
N GLY A 41 -7.45 -12.69 -14.01
CA GLY A 41 -8.22 -12.92 -15.24
C GLY A 41 -8.23 -11.70 -16.15
N ASP A 42 -8.84 -11.85 -17.33
CA ASP A 42 -8.91 -10.78 -18.31
C ASP A 42 -10.04 -9.78 -17.98
N ALA A 43 -9.69 -8.50 -17.93
CA ALA A 43 -10.61 -7.39 -17.83
C ALA A 43 -10.82 -6.79 -19.22
N GLU A 44 -12.05 -6.86 -19.71
CA GLU A 44 -12.43 -6.29 -21.01
C GLU A 44 -12.95 -4.87 -20.87
N GLY A 45 -12.62 -4.03 -21.84
CA GLY A 45 -13.08 -2.65 -21.91
C GLY A 45 -13.07 -2.12 -23.34
N THR A 46 -13.51 -0.87 -23.48
CA THR A 46 -13.50 -0.18 -24.78
C THR A 46 -12.80 1.16 -24.61
N CYS A 47 -11.92 1.50 -25.55
CA CYS A 47 -11.26 2.81 -25.54
C CYS A 47 -12.30 3.91 -25.78
N PRO A 48 -12.41 4.93 -24.90
CA PRO A 48 -13.40 6.00 -25.06
C PRO A 48 -13.12 6.90 -26.27
N GLU A 49 -11.89 6.91 -26.80
CA GLU A 49 -11.49 7.78 -27.90
C GLU A 49 -11.66 7.13 -29.29
N CYS A 50 -11.39 5.83 -29.42
CA CYS A 50 -11.43 5.12 -30.71
C CYS A 50 -12.37 3.90 -30.77
N ALA A 51 -13.06 3.58 -29.67
CA ALA A 51 -13.96 2.42 -29.53
C ALA A 51 -13.31 1.04 -29.79
N ALA A 52 -11.99 0.95 -29.82
CA ALA A 52 -11.30 -0.34 -29.90
C ALA A 52 -11.51 -1.17 -28.62
N SER A 53 -11.65 -2.49 -28.78
CA SER A 53 -11.67 -3.42 -27.65
C SER A 53 -10.30 -3.49 -26.99
N VAL A 54 -10.28 -3.38 -25.67
CA VAL A 54 -9.08 -3.54 -24.85
C VAL A 54 -9.30 -4.75 -23.95
N SER A 55 -8.30 -5.62 -23.86
CA SER A 55 -8.25 -6.71 -22.89
C SER A 55 -7.00 -6.53 -22.04
N LEU A 56 -7.15 -6.59 -20.72
CA LEU A 56 -6.09 -6.43 -19.74
C LEU A 56 -6.03 -7.68 -18.86
N ASP A 57 -4.91 -8.39 -18.86
CA ASP A 57 -4.63 -9.43 -17.87
C ASP A 57 -4.45 -8.78 -16.50
N LEU A 58 -5.47 -8.93 -15.63
CA LEU A 58 -5.54 -8.28 -14.34
C LEU A 58 -5.31 -9.32 -13.24
N ASP A 59 -4.26 -9.13 -12.44
CA ASP A 59 -4.09 -9.82 -11.17
C ASP A 59 -4.43 -8.86 -10.02
N VAL A 60 -5.66 -8.97 -9.51
CA VAL A 60 -6.17 -8.12 -8.43
C VAL A 60 -5.33 -8.29 -7.16
N ARG A 61 -4.72 -9.46 -6.94
CA ARG A 61 -3.83 -9.66 -5.78
C ARG A 61 -2.58 -8.79 -5.89
N GLU A 62 -1.91 -8.82 -7.03
CA GLU A 62 -0.70 -8.02 -7.24
C GLU A 62 -1.03 -6.53 -7.14
N LEU A 63 -2.10 -6.08 -7.80
CA LEU A 63 -2.55 -4.69 -7.72
C LEU A 63 -2.83 -4.25 -6.28
N CYS A 64 -3.59 -5.04 -5.50
CA CYS A 64 -3.86 -4.72 -4.11
C CYS A 64 -2.60 -4.73 -3.24
N LEU A 65 -1.66 -5.64 -3.48
CA LEU A 65 -0.41 -5.69 -2.72
C LEU A 65 0.49 -4.50 -3.04
N GLU A 66 0.58 -4.08 -4.30
CA GLU A 66 1.32 -2.89 -4.70
C GLU A 66 0.73 -1.63 -4.05
N GLU A 67 -0.59 -1.47 -4.09
CA GLU A 67 -1.29 -0.38 -3.40
C GLU A 67 -1.03 -0.41 -1.89
N LEU A 68 -1.09 -1.58 -1.25
CA LEU A 68 -0.80 -1.70 0.19
C LEU A 68 0.64 -1.31 0.52
N VAL A 69 1.62 -1.71 -0.30
CA VAL A 69 3.04 -1.35 -0.10
C VAL A 69 3.25 0.16 -0.32
N PHE A 70 2.59 0.73 -1.33
CA PHE A 70 2.60 2.16 -1.58
C PHE A 70 2.04 2.94 -0.37
N LEU A 71 0.87 2.56 0.11
CA LEU A 71 0.24 3.16 1.30
C LEU A 71 1.10 3.00 2.55
N ALA A 72 1.72 1.82 2.75
CA ALA A 72 2.61 1.59 3.89
C ALA A 72 3.86 2.49 3.85
N SER A 73 4.40 2.74 2.66
CA SER A 73 5.53 3.66 2.49
C SER A 73 5.12 5.10 2.84
N GLY A 74 3.91 5.51 2.44
CA GLY A 74 3.34 6.81 2.81
C GLY A 74 3.21 7.01 4.33
N VAL A 75 2.96 5.96 5.11
CA VAL A 75 2.91 6.05 6.59
C VAL A 75 4.27 6.45 7.17
N LEU A 76 5.37 5.91 6.64
CA LEU A 76 6.72 6.26 7.12
C LEU A 76 7.05 7.72 6.80
N ASP A 77 6.67 8.20 5.61
CA ASP A 77 6.85 9.59 5.22
C ASP A 77 6.01 10.53 6.11
N GLU A 78 4.78 10.16 6.42
CA GLU A 78 3.93 10.89 7.37
C GLU A 78 4.54 10.93 8.77
N VAL A 79 5.01 9.80 9.29
CA VAL A 79 5.67 9.72 10.59
C VAL A 79 6.91 10.60 10.63
N HIS A 80 7.77 10.50 9.62
CA HIS A 80 8.98 11.30 9.52
C HIS A 80 8.66 12.81 9.49
N LEU A 81 7.70 13.20 8.66
CA LEU A 81 7.27 14.60 8.52
C LEU A 81 6.73 15.16 9.85
N LEU A 82 5.85 14.41 10.50
CA LEU A 82 5.22 14.84 11.75
C LEU A 82 6.20 14.86 12.92
N ALA A 83 7.09 13.88 13.01
CA ALA A 83 8.16 13.88 14.02
C ALA A 83 9.11 15.07 13.81
N SER A 84 9.42 15.42 12.57
CA SER A 84 10.31 16.55 12.25
C SER A 84 9.66 17.90 12.56
N ALA A 85 8.36 18.06 12.34
CA ALA A 85 7.65 19.32 12.55
C ALA A 85 7.13 19.54 13.97
N TYR A 86 6.68 18.48 14.65
CA TYR A 86 6.06 18.57 15.98
C TYR A 86 6.90 17.95 17.10
N HIS A 87 7.99 17.26 16.76
CA HIS A 87 8.86 16.55 17.72
C HIS A 87 8.14 15.49 18.58
N TRP A 88 7.02 14.98 18.08
CA TRP A 88 6.31 13.85 18.69
C TRP A 88 7.10 12.56 18.51
N GLN A 89 6.95 11.64 19.45
CA GLN A 89 7.57 10.32 19.34
C GLN A 89 6.83 9.50 18.28
N GLU A 90 7.56 8.63 17.58
CA GLU A 90 7.00 7.75 16.54
C GLU A 90 5.77 6.99 17.03
N ARG A 91 5.84 6.40 18.23
CA ARG A 91 4.71 5.66 18.83
C ARG A 91 3.45 6.53 18.98
N ASP A 92 3.61 7.80 19.36
CA ASP A 92 2.48 8.69 19.63
C ASP A 92 1.82 9.11 18.31
N ILE A 93 2.60 9.17 17.22
CA ILE A 93 2.13 9.42 15.85
C ILE A 93 1.42 8.19 15.28
N LEU A 94 1.96 6.99 15.50
CA LEU A 94 1.38 5.73 15.03
C LEU A 94 0.07 5.38 15.75
N ASP A 95 -0.11 5.81 17.00
CA ASP A 95 -1.36 5.68 17.75
C ASP A 95 -2.49 6.58 17.22
N LEU A 96 -2.17 7.57 16.39
CA LEU A 96 -3.20 8.39 15.74
C LEU A 96 -3.96 7.60 14.67
N PRO A 97 -5.29 7.77 14.56
CA PRO A 97 -6.04 7.30 13.41
C PRO A 97 -5.44 7.87 12.10
N SER A 98 -5.37 7.04 11.05
CA SER A 98 -4.73 7.43 9.78
C SER A 98 -5.27 8.75 9.21
N SER A 99 -6.58 8.99 9.32
CA SER A 99 -7.19 10.26 8.86
C SER A 99 -6.63 11.50 9.59
N ARG A 100 -6.35 11.39 10.89
CA ARG A 100 -5.75 12.50 11.66
C ARG A 100 -4.29 12.70 11.31
N ARG A 101 -3.55 11.62 11.11
CA ARG A 101 -2.13 11.68 10.72
C ARG A 101 -1.96 12.36 9.35
N ILE A 102 -2.77 11.96 8.37
CA ILE A 102 -2.83 12.60 7.03
C ILE A 102 -3.14 14.09 7.16
N HIS A 103 -4.18 14.46 7.93
CA HIS A 103 -4.59 15.86 8.09
C HIS A 103 -3.50 16.74 8.72
N TYR A 104 -2.75 16.22 9.71
CA TYR A 104 -1.61 16.95 10.25
C TYR A 104 -0.47 17.04 9.25
N ALA A 105 -0.18 15.97 8.50
CA ALA A 105 0.86 15.97 7.48
C ALA A 105 0.57 17.00 6.39
N GLU A 106 -0.69 17.11 5.95
CA GLU A 106 -1.13 18.14 5.00
C GLU A 106 -0.91 19.57 5.54
N ARG A 107 -1.18 19.82 6.82
CA ARG A 107 -0.92 21.12 7.44
C ARG A 107 0.56 21.49 7.44
N VAL A 108 1.44 20.54 7.76
CA VAL A 108 2.88 20.76 7.73
C VAL A 108 3.35 21.07 6.29
N ARG A 109 2.88 20.29 5.30
CA ARG A 109 3.19 20.54 3.88
C ARG A 109 2.73 21.93 3.43
N ALA A 110 1.53 22.35 3.85
CA ALA A 110 0.99 23.66 3.53
C ALA A 110 1.75 24.82 4.22
N SER A 111 2.23 24.64 5.46
CA SER A 111 3.04 25.66 6.12
C SER A 111 4.40 25.86 5.44
N TRP A 112 5.03 24.78 4.99
CA TRP A 112 6.33 24.86 4.32
C TRP A 112 6.22 25.42 2.91
N SER A 113 5.12 25.12 2.19
CA SER A 113 4.88 25.74 0.88
C SER A 113 4.60 27.24 0.98
N ALA A 114 3.95 27.70 2.07
CA ALA A 114 3.75 29.11 2.34
C ALA A 114 5.05 29.85 2.71
N GLU A 115 5.97 29.19 3.42
CA GLU A 115 7.26 29.75 3.83
C GLU A 115 8.29 29.80 2.68
N THR A 116 8.03 29.11 1.56
CA THR A 116 8.94 29.05 0.39
C THR A 116 8.58 30.06 -0.71
N LEU A 117 7.53 30.88 -0.56
CA LEU A 117 7.26 31.95 -1.51
C LEU A 117 8.26 33.10 -1.27
N PRO A 118 9.12 33.46 -2.24
CA PRO A 118 9.87 34.70 -2.11
C PRO A 118 8.88 35.84 -1.99
N GLU A 119 9.09 36.73 -1.00
CA GLU A 119 8.37 38.00 -0.91
C GLU A 119 8.38 38.64 -2.31
N PRO A 120 7.23 39.12 -2.83
CA PRO A 120 7.28 39.95 -4.03
C PRO A 120 8.21 41.10 -3.70
N ALA A 121 9.28 41.25 -4.49
CA ALA A 121 10.09 42.44 -4.46
C ALA A 121 9.16 43.61 -4.85
N ASP A 122 8.65 44.31 -3.85
CA ASP A 122 7.70 45.41 -4.02
C ASP A 122 8.24 46.50 -4.95
N ALA A 123 7.31 47.05 -5.74
CA ALA A 123 7.17 48.44 -6.20
C ALA A 123 8.34 49.14 -6.94
#